data_AF-A0A4Y2TE25-F1
#
_entry.id   AF-A0A4Y2TE25-F1
#
_cell.length_a   1.000
_cell.length_b   1.000
_cell.length_c   1.000
_cell.angle_alpha   90.00
_cell.angle_beta   90.00
_cell.angle_gamma   90.00
#
_symmetry.space_group_name_H-M   'P 1'
#
loop_
_entity.id
_entity.type
_entity.pdbx_description
1 polymer ?
#
loop_
_entity_poly.entity_id
_entity_poly.type
_entity_poly.pdbx_seq_one_letter_code
_entity_poly.pdbx_strand_id
1 'polypeptide(L)'
;MQKRLNALLLTLLDDTILATMATESSACQIWTSLKQKYLKVSAVSQILVRKKLATLKKRRDCSMQKHINELLAIANELQLLGAEVKDMDVVIYLLMSLPADYDVIKSTIENQPNETLTLDIVM
;
A
#
# COMPACT_ATOMS: atom_id res chain seq x y z
N MET A 1 24.08 -25.48 14.24
CA MET A 1 23.38 -24.75 13.16
C MET A 1 22.76 -23.41 13.60
N GLN A 2 22.35 -23.21 14.87
CA GLN A 2 21.78 -21.93 15.36
C GLN A 2 22.66 -20.68 15.18
N LYS A 3 23.99 -20.79 15.34
CA LYS A 3 24.91 -19.64 15.21
C LYS A 3 24.91 -19.01 13.81
N ARG A 4 24.66 -19.80 12.74
CA ARG A 4 24.66 -19.31 11.35
C ARG A 4 23.36 -18.61 10.98
N LEU A 5 22.24 -19.09 11.50
CA LEU A 5 20.94 -18.44 11.32
C LEU A 5 20.89 -17.09 12.05
N ASN A 6 21.44 -17.04 13.27
CA ASN A 6 21.58 -15.79 14.01
C ASN A 6 22.52 -14.80 13.30
N ALA A 7 23.63 -15.27 12.72
CA ALA A 7 24.53 -14.41 11.96
C ALA A 7 23.87 -13.86 10.68
N LEU A 8 23.10 -14.67 9.96
CA LEU A 8 22.35 -14.25 8.77
C LEU A 8 21.23 -13.25 9.11
N LEU A 9 20.52 -13.48 10.22
CA LEU A 9 19.58 -12.51 10.77
C LEU A 9 20.31 -11.21 11.11
N LEU A 10 21.46 -11.28 11.79
CA LEU A 10 22.26 -10.11 12.16
C LEU A 10 22.71 -9.29 10.94
N THR A 11 23.06 -9.94 9.83
CA THR A 11 23.48 -9.25 8.60
C THR A 11 22.32 -8.60 7.85
N LEU A 12 21.08 -9.01 8.10
CA LEU A 12 19.88 -8.43 7.48
C LEU A 12 19.31 -7.25 8.26
N LEU A 13 19.77 -7.03 9.49
CA LEU A 13 19.20 -6.06 10.43
C LEU A 13 20.08 -4.80 10.45
N ASP A 14 19.47 -3.64 10.18
CA ASP A 14 20.12 -2.32 10.23
C ASP A 14 20.91 -2.08 11.54
N ASP A 15 21.94 -1.24 11.51
CA ASP A 15 22.79 -0.88 12.68
C ASP A 15 21.98 -0.39 13.90
N THR A 16 20.79 0.17 13.66
CA THR A 16 19.88 0.58 14.75
C THR A 16 19.30 -0.59 15.53
N ILE A 17 19.25 -1.78 14.95
CA ILE A 17 18.76 -3.00 15.58
C ILE A 17 19.87 -3.63 16.41
N LEU A 18 21.11 -3.63 15.90
CA LEU A 18 22.29 -4.03 16.65
C LEU A 18 22.42 -3.21 17.95
N ALA A 19 22.15 -1.90 17.88
CA ALA A 19 22.12 -1.03 19.06
C ALA A 19 21.03 -1.43 20.08
N THR A 20 19.81 -1.77 19.62
CA THR A 20 18.74 -2.24 20.52
C THR A 20 18.97 -3.63 21.09
N MET A 21 19.68 -4.51 20.36
CA MET A 21 20.06 -5.85 20.82
C MET A 21 21.14 -5.81 21.91
N ALA A 22 22.00 -4.79 21.91
CA ALA A 22 23.02 -4.62 22.95
C ALA A 22 22.42 -4.25 24.32
N THR A 23 21.20 -3.72 24.35
CA THR A 23 20.51 -3.27 25.57
C THR A 23 19.46 -4.24 26.11
N GLU A 24 18.98 -5.21 25.31
CA GLU A 24 17.90 -6.12 25.70
C GLU A 24 18.38 -7.56 25.94
N SER A 25 17.98 -8.14 27.06
CA SER A 25 18.59 -9.36 27.64
C SER A 25 17.88 -10.67 27.26
N SER A 26 16.81 -10.62 26.47
CA SER A 26 16.07 -11.81 26.02
C SER A 26 15.68 -11.72 24.53
N ALA A 27 15.77 -12.86 23.82
CA ALA A 27 15.35 -13.00 22.43
C ALA A 27 13.88 -12.57 22.19
N CYS A 28 13.02 -12.71 23.21
CA CYS A 28 11.64 -12.26 23.16
C CYS A 28 11.52 -10.72 23.11
N GLN A 29 12.36 -10.01 23.86
CA GLN A 29 12.39 -8.55 23.86
C GLN A 29 12.88 -8.03 22.51
N ILE A 30 13.98 -8.58 22.01
CA ILE A 30 14.53 -8.25 20.69
C ILE A 30 13.49 -8.44 19.58
N TRP A 31 12.80 -9.59 19.57
CA TRP A 31 11.72 -9.86 18.60
C TRP A 31 10.55 -8.86 18.73
N THR A 32 10.19 -8.48 19.96
CA THR A 32 9.13 -7.51 20.22
C THR A 32 9.51 -6.10 19.74
N SER A 33 10.73 -5.66 20.05
CA SER A 33 11.28 -4.36 19.62
C SER A 33 11.41 -4.29 18.09
N LEU A 34 11.83 -5.39 17.46
CA LEU A 34 11.82 -5.54 16.01
C LEU A 34 10.43 -5.43 15.43
N LYS A 35 9.49 -6.21 15.96
CA LYS A 35 8.11 -6.20 15.52
C LYS A 35 7.52 -4.80 15.66
N GLN A 36 7.73 -4.09 16.78
CA GLN A 36 7.26 -2.72 16.95
C GLN A 36 7.90 -1.74 15.96
N LYS A 37 9.22 -1.80 15.75
CA LYS A 37 9.93 -0.91 14.84
C LYS A 37 9.48 -1.12 13.39
N TYR A 38 9.49 -2.36 12.92
CA TYR A 38 9.10 -2.69 11.55
C TYR A 38 7.58 -2.55 11.31
N LEU A 39 6.73 -2.79 12.32
CA LEU A 39 5.30 -2.45 12.22
C LEU A 39 5.08 -0.94 12.14
N LYS A 40 5.83 -0.12 12.89
CA LYS A 40 5.76 1.34 12.77
C LYS A 40 6.20 1.80 11.38
N VAL A 41 7.31 1.26 10.85
CA VAL A 41 7.74 1.51 9.47
C VAL A 41 6.65 1.07 8.49
N SER A 42 6.04 -0.10 8.69
CA SER A 42 4.92 -0.58 7.88
C SER A 42 3.72 0.36 7.91
N ALA A 43 3.37 0.92 9.07
CA ALA A 43 2.28 1.88 9.20
C ALA A 43 2.60 3.19 8.46
N VAL A 44 3.81 3.71 8.59
CA VAL A 44 4.27 4.90 7.84
C VAL A 44 4.28 4.62 6.34
N SER A 45 4.81 3.48 5.89
CA SER A 45 4.80 3.05 4.49
C SER A 45 3.37 2.97 3.95
N GLN A 46 2.46 2.36 4.70
CA GLN A 46 1.04 2.30 4.35
C GLN A 46 0.41 3.69 4.20
N ILE A 47 0.74 4.65 5.07
CA ILE A 47 0.27 6.04 4.95
C ILE A 47 0.82 6.70 3.67
N LEU A 48 2.10 6.51 3.37
CA LEU A 48 2.74 7.08 2.18
C LEU A 48 2.13 6.51 0.89
N VAL A 49 1.89 5.21 0.83
CA VAL A 49 1.28 4.57 -0.35
C VAL A 49 -0.18 4.99 -0.51
N ARG A 50 -0.95 5.11 0.59
CA ARG A 50 -2.31 5.69 0.54
C ARG A 50 -2.31 7.14 0.04
N LYS A 51 -1.33 7.96 0.46
CA LYS A 51 -1.17 9.33 -0.03
C LYS A 51 -0.85 9.35 -1.53
N LYS A 52 -0.01 8.44 -2.01
CA LYS A 52 0.29 8.26 -3.45
C LYS A 52 -0.97 7.92 -4.23
N LEU A 53 -1.80 7.01 -3.71
CA LEU A 53 -3.07 6.61 -4.31
C LEU A 53 -4.06 7.80 -4.38
N ALA A 54 -4.21 8.56 -3.28
CA ALA A 54 -5.11 9.71 -3.20
C ALA A 54 -4.68 10.90 -4.10
N THR A 55 -3.39 11.01 -4.40
CA THR A 55 -2.83 12.10 -5.22
C THR A 55 -2.59 11.68 -6.67
N LEU A 56 -2.82 10.42 -7.02
CA LEU A 56 -2.70 9.92 -8.38
C LEU A 56 -3.70 10.64 -9.28
N LYS A 57 -3.23 11.14 -10.42
CA LYS A 57 -4.05 11.80 -11.44
C LYS A 57 -3.74 11.22 -12.80
N LYS A 58 -4.79 10.94 -13.58
CA LYS A 58 -4.63 10.53 -14.97
C LYS A 58 -4.05 11.71 -15.74
N ARG A 59 -2.89 11.48 -16.36
CA ARG A 59 -2.29 12.46 -17.27
C ARG A 59 -3.07 12.51 -18.60
N ARG A 60 -3.06 13.68 -19.25
CA ARG A 60 -3.78 13.87 -20.51
C ARG A 60 -3.20 13.05 -21.67
N ASP A 61 -1.89 12.81 -21.63
CA ASP A 61 -1.12 12.07 -22.63
C ASP A 61 -1.07 10.54 -22.38
N CYS A 62 -1.59 10.04 -21.26
CA CYS A 62 -1.62 8.61 -20.98
C CYS A 62 -2.98 7.97 -21.32
N SER A 63 -2.96 6.71 -21.75
CA SER A 63 -4.18 5.94 -21.97
C SER A 63 -4.88 5.60 -20.65
N MET A 64 -6.19 5.35 -20.71
CA MET A 64 -6.97 4.91 -19.55
C MET A 64 -6.42 3.61 -18.96
N GLN A 65 -6.12 2.62 -19.81
CA GLN A 65 -5.54 1.35 -19.38
C GLN A 65 -4.23 1.52 -18.60
N LYS A 66 -3.34 2.40 -19.08
CA LYS A 66 -2.05 2.64 -18.42
C LYS A 66 -2.24 3.25 -17.04
N HIS A 67 -3.21 4.15 -16.90
CA HIS A 67 -3.57 4.77 -15.63
C HIS A 67 -4.20 3.77 -14.66
N ILE A 68 -5.12 2.90 -15.13
CA ILE A 68 -5.69 1.82 -14.31
C ILE A 68 -4.59 0.88 -13.82
N ASN A 69 -3.67 0.48 -14.69
CA ASN A 69 -2.54 -0.37 -14.30
C ASN A 69 -1.64 0.30 -13.24
N GLU A 70 -1.39 1.61 -13.36
CA GLU A 70 -0.62 2.37 -12.37
C GLU A 70 -1.34 2.41 -11.00
N LEU A 71 -2.65 2.63 -11.01
CA LEU A 71 -3.48 2.62 -9.82
C LEU A 71 -3.49 1.24 -9.14
N LEU A 72 -3.70 0.16 -9.91
CA LEU A 72 -3.68 -1.21 -9.41
C LEU A 72 -2.30 -1.62 -8.87
N ALA A 73 -1.21 -1.15 -9.48
CA ALA A 73 0.13 -1.39 -8.95
C ALA A 73 0.32 -0.77 -7.56
N ILE A 74 -0.21 0.44 -7.32
CA ILE A 74 -0.16 1.10 -6.01
C ILE A 74 -1.10 0.41 -5.00
N ALA A 75 -2.26 -0.05 -5.44
CA ALA A 75 -3.18 -0.84 -4.60
C ALA A 75 -2.54 -2.18 -4.17
N ASN A 76 -1.84 -2.87 -5.07
CA ASN A 76 -1.09 -4.08 -4.76
C ASN A 76 0.06 -3.81 -3.78
N GLU A 77 0.73 -2.66 -3.88
CA GLU A 77 1.75 -2.25 -2.91
C GLU A 77 1.16 -2.14 -1.48
N LEU A 78 -0.08 -1.65 -1.33
CA LEU A 78 -0.77 -1.65 -0.03
C LEU A 78 -1.07 -3.06 0.49
N GLN A 79 -1.53 -3.96 -0.37
CA GLN A 79 -1.79 -5.36 0.02
C GLN A 79 -0.50 -6.07 0.48
N LEU A 80 0.62 -5.83 -0.20
CA LEU A 80 1.93 -6.35 0.20
C LEU A 80 2.39 -5.82 1.58
N LEU A 81 1.95 -4.63 1.96
CA LEU A 81 2.16 -4.05 3.30
C LEU A 81 1.15 -4.56 4.35
N GLY A 82 0.31 -5.54 4.00
CA GLY A 82 -0.70 -6.13 4.88
C GLY A 82 -1.93 -5.26 5.10
N ALA A 83 -2.17 -4.26 4.25
CA ALA A 83 -3.40 -3.48 4.29
C ALA A 83 -4.53 -4.20 3.54
N GLU A 84 -5.73 -4.16 4.11
CA GLU A 84 -6.95 -4.48 3.36
C GLU A 84 -7.23 -3.36 2.35
N VAL A 85 -7.46 -3.74 1.09
CA VAL A 85 -7.86 -2.84 0.00
C VAL A 85 -9.13 -3.41 -0.61
N LYS A 86 -10.25 -2.70 -0.47
CA LYS A 86 -11.53 -3.14 -1.02
C LYS A 86 -11.65 -2.67 -2.47
N ASP A 87 -12.33 -3.44 -3.31
CA ASP A 87 -12.57 -3.07 -4.71
C ASP A 87 -13.27 -1.71 -4.83
N MET A 88 -14.22 -1.43 -3.93
CA MET A 88 -14.90 -0.14 -3.87
C MET A 88 -13.95 1.02 -3.57
N ASP A 89 -12.92 0.81 -2.72
CA ASP A 89 -11.91 1.83 -2.47
C ASP A 89 -11.13 2.12 -3.77
N VAL A 90 -10.74 1.07 -4.49
CA VAL A 90 -10.04 1.18 -5.79
C VAL A 90 -10.87 1.97 -6.80
N VAL A 91 -12.18 1.69 -6.89
CA VAL A 91 -13.12 2.42 -7.74
C VAL A 91 -13.19 3.90 -7.34
N ILE A 92 -13.31 4.21 -6.05
CA ILE A 92 -13.32 5.59 -5.55
C ILE A 92 -12.03 6.33 -5.95
N TYR A 93 -10.86 5.72 -5.72
CA TYR A 93 -9.58 6.33 -6.11
C TYR A 93 -9.48 6.52 -7.63
N LEU A 94 -10.02 5.58 -8.41
CA LEU A 94 -10.06 5.70 -9.85
C LEU A 94 -10.89 6.91 -10.28
N LEU A 95 -12.13 7.04 -9.79
CA LEU A 95 -12.99 8.18 -10.10
C LEU A 95 -12.36 9.52 -9.68
N MET A 96 -11.78 9.58 -8.48
CA MET A 96 -11.08 10.78 -7.98
C MET A 96 -9.86 11.17 -8.82
N SER A 97 -9.25 10.21 -9.52
CA SER A 97 -8.02 10.43 -10.29
C SER A 97 -8.27 10.93 -11.72
N LEU A 98 -9.50 10.84 -12.24
CA LEU A 98 -9.83 11.24 -13.61
C LEU A 98 -9.94 12.77 -13.78
N PRO A 99 -9.48 13.33 -14.91
CA PRO A 99 -9.63 14.75 -15.21
C PRO A 99 -11.08 15.12 -15.51
N ALA A 100 -11.35 16.43 -15.63
CA ALA A 100 -12.68 16.99 -15.83
C ALA A 100 -13.39 16.45 -17.10
N ASP A 101 -12.63 16.04 -18.12
CA ASP A 101 -13.16 15.45 -19.36
C ASP A 101 -14.02 14.19 -19.11
N TYR A 102 -13.91 13.59 -17.92
CA TYR A 102 -14.66 12.40 -17.50
C TYR A 102 -15.78 12.71 -16.49
N ASP A 103 -16.11 13.99 -16.23
CA ASP A 103 -17.11 14.38 -15.22
C ASP A 103 -18.50 13.76 -15.48
N VAL A 104 -18.90 13.64 -16.74
CA VAL A 104 -20.16 12.96 -17.13
C VAL A 104 -20.13 11.48 -16.76
N ILE A 105 -19.00 10.80 -16.99
CA ILE A 105 -18.85 9.37 -16.68
C ILE A 105 -18.84 9.17 -15.15
N LYS A 106 -18.11 10.02 -14.42
CA LYS A 106 -18.08 10.00 -12.95
C LYS A 106 -19.49 10.14 -12.36
N SER A 107 -20.22 11.16 -12.79
CA SER A 107 -21.60 11.39 -12.34
C SER A 107 -22.54 10.22 -12.71
N THR A 108 -22.37 9.64 -13.90
CA THR A 108 -23.19 8.49 -14.31
C THR A 108 -22.98 7.28 -13.41
N ILE A 109 -21.72 6.99 -13.06
CA ILE A 109 -21.33 5.88 -12.18
C ILE A 109 -21.80 6.12 -10.75
N GLU A 110 -21.62 7.33 -10.22
CA GLU A 110 -22.01 7.72 -8.86
C GLU A 110 -23.54 7.68 -8.65
N ASN A 111 -24.32 7.90 -9.70
CA ASN A 111 -25.78 7.92 -9.66
C ASN A 111 -26.45 6.60 -10.09
N GLN A 112 -25.69 5.51 -10.30
CA GLN A 112 -26.29 4.21 -10.63
C GLN A 112 -27.06 3.65 -9.42
N PRO A 113 -28.28 3.13 -9.61
CA PRO A 113 -29.06 2.52 -8.55
C PRO A 113 -28.49 1.16 -8.14
N ASN A 114 -27.67 1.12 -7.09
CA ASN A 114 -27.32 -0.02 -6.22
C ASN A 114 -27.02 -1.41 -6.85
N GLU A 115 -26.68 -1.52 -8.13
CA GLU A 115 -25.97 -2.70 -8.64
C GLU A 115 -24.46 -2.48 -8.44
N THR A 116 -23.85 -3.46 -7.79
CA THR A 116 -22.53 -3.42 -7.16
C THR A 116 -21.48 -2.86 -8.11
N LEU A 117 -20.87 -1.71 -7.77
CA LEU A 117 -19.75 -1.15 -8.53
C LEU A 117 -18.53 -2.06 -8.37
N THR A 118 -18.39 -3.05 -9.26
CA THR A 118 -17.24 -3.93 -9.35
C THR A 118 -16.26 -3.42 -10.41
N LEU A 119 -14.99 -3.80 -10.29
CA LEU A 119 -13.93 -3.38 -11.23
C LEU A 119 -14.23 -3.80 -12.68
N ASP A 120 -15.05 -4.82 -12.89
CA ASP A 120 -15.51 -5.29 -14.21
C ASP A 120 -16.35 -4.26 -14.97
N ILE A 121 -16.94 -3.27 -14.30
CA ILE A 121 -17.71 -2.20 -14.97
C ILE A 121 -16.78 -1.19 -15.64
N VAL A 122 -15.53 -1.11 -15.17
CA VAL A 122 -14.57 -0.08 -15.60
C VAL A 122 -13.49 -0.60 -16.55
N MET A 123 -13.27 -1.92 -16.61
CA MET A 123 -12.31 -2.60 -17.50
C MET A 123 -12.98 -3.11 -18.77
#